data_AF-A0A370BZP6-F1
#
_entry.id   AF-A0A370BZP6-F1
#
_cell.length_a   1.000
_cell.length_b   1.000
_cell.length_c   1.000
_cell.angle_alpha   90.00
_cell.angle_beta   90.00
_cell.angle_gamma   90.00
#
_symmetry.space_group_name_H-M   'P 1'
#
loop_
_entity.id
_entity.type
_entity.pdbx_description
1 polymer ?
#
loop_
_entity_poly.entity_id
_entity_poly.type
_entity_poly.pdbx_seq_one_letter_code
_entity_poly.pdbx_strand_id
1 'polypeptide(L)'
;MAVQSLSPEGRQKTLAFIGCGNMGSAILSGLLDATRTQAGKINHFIISTKTAASAERLRSQYAEDASRVTIAHDSNLRAMREADIIMLACKPFLAKGILSAPGVGEALSGKLVISIMAGMTPTDILDCLSDGDRESVKIVRAMPNVAARLRQSMTIVELPETKPLEEELVEIVTWVFEVIGKVKFLSADLFDVGTMLVGAGIGVMTVPLEGLLDGCVVEGLRRAEALEMAAQMLSGMAALLKEGSHPAVLRENISSPRGCTIQGVMTVERAGARATFADAVINGTRHLMGDR
;
A
#
# COMPACT_ATOMS: atom_id res chain seq x y z
N MET A 1 -46.05 14.18 9.24
CA MET A 1 -45.06 13.75 8.24
C MET A 1 -43.96 13.03 8.98
N ALA A 2 -43.97 11.70 8.93
CA ALA A 2 -43.00 10.87 9.64
C ALA A 2 -41.68 10.88 8.86
N VAL A 3 -40.60 11.23 9.55
CA VAL A 3 -39.22 11.08 9.09
C VAL A 3 -38.99 9.58 8.91
N GLN A 4 -38.85 9.14 7.65
CA GLN A 4 -38.45 7.79 7.33
C GLN A 4 -37.02 7.59 7.85
N SER A 5 -36.86 6.75 8.86
CA SER A 5 -35.59 6.19 9.28
C SER A 5 -35.05 5.32 8.16
N LEU A 6 -34.01 5.80 7.47
CA LEU A 6 -33.21 4.97 6.57
C LEU A 6 -32.55 3.84 7.39
N SER A 7 -32.59 2.62 6.87
CA SER A 7 -31.87 1.47 7.42
C SER A 7 -30.35 1.73 7.41
N PRO A 8 -29.56 1.06 8.29
CA PRO A 8 -28.11 1.27 8.39
C PRO A 8 -27.30 0.94 7.10
N GLU A 9 -27.91 0.23 6.15
CA GLU A 9 -27.23 -0.36 4.99
C GLU A 9 -27.01 0.60 3.80
N GLY A 10 -27.45 1.87 3.89
CA GLY A 10 -27.36 2.85 2.80
C GLY A 10 -26.49 4.09 3.06
N ARG A 11 -25.85 4.20 4.23
CA ARG A 11 -25.05 5.38 4.58
C ARG A 11 -23.65 5.29 3.96
N GLN A 12 -23.30 6.28 3.14
CA GLN A 12 -21.94 6.44 2.62
C GLN A 12 -20.97 6.67 3.78
N LYS A 13 -19.88 5.89 3.81
CA LYS A 13 -18.89 5.94 4.89
C LYS A 13 -17.84 7.02 4.61
N THR A 14 -17.29 7.59 5.68
CA THR A 14 -16.17 8.54 5.67
C THR A 14 -14.87 7.81 6.03
N LEU A 15 -13.82 8.02 5.22
CA LEU A 15 -12.48 7.48 5.47
C LEU A 15 -11.51 8.59 5.90
N ALA A 16 -10.94 8.49 7.11
CA ALA A 16 -9.90 9.41 7.57
C ALA A 16 -8.50 8.87 7.35
N PHE A 17 -7.62 9.66 6.76
CA PHE A 17 -6.18 9.42 6.66
C PHE A 17 -5.44 10.15 7.78
N ILE A 18 -4.84 9.36 8.67
CA ILE A 18 -3.97 9.87 9.74
C ILE A 18 -2.53 9.82 9.21
N GLY A 19 -2.08 10.97 8.69
CA GLY A 19 -0.92 11.05 7.81
C GLY A 19 -1.30 10.86 6.34
N CYS A 20 -0.65 11.62 5.45
CA CYS A 20 -0.83 11.52 4.00
C CYS A 20 0.49 11.86 3.30
N GLY A 21 1.50 11.03 3.55
CA GLY A 21 2.75 11.03 2.78
C GLY A 21 2.58 10.31 1.44
N ASN A 22 3.67 9.87 0.83
CA ASN A 22 3.65 9.25 -0.50
C ASN A 22 2.63 8.10 -0.63
N MET A 23 2.56 7.20 0.35
CA MET A 23 1.62 6.06 0.29
C MET A 23 0.17 6.49 0.51
N GLY A 24 -0.10 7.31 1.54
CA GLY A 24 -1.45 7.83 1.80
C GLY A 24 -2.00 8.63 0.61
N SER A 25 -1.17 9.48 -0.01
CA SER A 25 -1.54 10.21 -1.22
C SER A 25 -1.77 9.28 -2.41
N ALA A 26 -0.97 8.22 -2.58
CA ALA A 26 -1.15 7.27 -3.68
C ALA A 26 -2.48 6.50 -3.56
N ILE A 27 -2.83 6.05 -2.34
CA ILE A 27 -4.10 5.39 -2.05
C ILE A 27 -5.26 6.37 -2.28
N LEU A 28 -5.19 7.58 -1.70
CA LEU A 28 -6.26 8.56 -1.84
C LEU A 28 -6.49 8.96 -3.30
N SER A 29 -5.43 9.20 -4.08
CA SER A 29 -5.54 9.50 -5.51
C SER A 29 -6.24 8.37 -6.27
N GLY A 30 -5.87 7.12 -6.02
CA GLY A 30 -6.52 5.97 -6.66
C GLY A 30 -7.99 5.82 -6.23
N LEU A 31 -8.31 6.04 -4.95
CA LEU A 31 -9.68 6.00 -4.43
C LEU A 31 -10.55 7.10 -5.05
N LEU A 32 -10.05 8.34 -5.11
CA LEU A 32 -10.76 9.47 -5.70
C LEU A 32 -11.07 9.21 -7.18
N ASP A 33 -10.09 8.72 -7.95
CA ASP A 33 -10.27 8.34 -9.36
C ASP A 33 -11.33 7.25 -9.52
N ALA A 34 -11.22 6.15 -8.78
CA ALA A 34 -12.16 5.04 -8.88
C ALA A 34 -13.60 5.47 -8.54
N THR A 35 -13.77 6.27 -7.49
CA THR A 35 -15.07 6.72 -7.01
C THR A 35 -15.67 7.89 -7.81
N ARG A 36 -14.94 8.48 -8.77
CA ARG A 36 -15.53 9.41 -9.77
C ARG A 36 -16.40 8.67 -10.78
N THR A 37 -16.12 7.39 -11.05
CA THR A 37 -16.77 6.59 -12.09
C THR A 37 -17.72 5.52 -11.54
N GLN A 38 -17.63 5.21 -10.25
CA GLN A 38 -18.42 4.18 -9.59
C GLN A 38 -18.99 4.73 -8.28
N ALA A 39 -20.28 4.51 -8.03
CA ALA A 39 -20.87 4.78 -6.72
C ALA A 39 -20.18 3.89 -5.67
N GLY A 40 -19.34 4.50 -4.84
CA GLY A 40 -18.51 3.79 -3.87
C GLY A 40 -19.15 3.65 -2.49
N LYS A 41 -18.70 2.66 -1.71
CA LYS A 41 -19.03 2.51 -0.28
C LYS A 41 -18.50 3.69 0.56
N ILE A 42 -17.46 4.36 0.08
CA ILE A 42 -16.83 5.55 0.66
C ILE A 42 -16.83 6.67 -0.38
N ASN A 43 -17.26 7.86 -0.01
CA ASN A 43 -17.24 9.03 -0.91
C ASN A 43 -16.72 10.33 -0.28
N HIS A 44 -16.56 10.37 1.04
CA HIS A 44 -15.95 11.48 1.76
C HIS A 44 -14.64 11.03 2.42
N PHE A 45 -13.63 11.89 2.31
CA PHE A 45 -12.29 11.63 2.81
C PHE A 45 -11.86 12.76 3.73
N ILE A 46 -11.28 12.42 4.87
CA ILE A 46 -10.68 13.40 5.78
C ILE A 46 -9.17 13.14 5.81
N ILE A 47 -8.36 14.19 5.72
CA ILE A 47 -6.92 14.08 5.88
C ILE A 47 -6.50 14.93 7.08
N SER A 48 -5.78 14.30 8.00
CA SER A 48 -5.03 15.02 9.02
C SER A 48 -3.53 14.81 8.81
N THR A 49 -2.81 15.91 8.59
CA THR A 49 -1.33 15.91 8.51
C THR A 49 -0.70 16.60 9.71
N LYS A 50 0.61 16.45 9.89
CA LYS A 50 1.33 17.07 11.00
C LYS A 50 1.48 18.59 10.84
N THR A 51 1.70 19.09 9.62
CA THR A 51 2.13 20.48 9.39
C THR A 51 1.19 21.23 8.45
N ALA A 52 1.04 22.54 8.68
CA ALA A 52 0.27 23.42 7.80
C ALA A 52 0.77 23.40 6.36
N ALA A 53 2.10 23.37 6.15
CA ALA A 53 2.70 23.26 4.82
C ALA A 53 2.32 21.97 4.08
N SER A 54 2.20 20.85 4.81
CA SER A 54 1.74 19.59 4.20
C SER A 54 0.26 19.66 3.83
N ALA A 55 -0.57 20.24 4.71
CA ALA A 55 -1.99 20.44 4.42
C ALA A 55 -2.17 21.33 3.18
N GLU A 56 -1.41 22.41 3.05
CA GLU A 56 -1.52 23.32 1.90
C GLU A 56 -1.12 22.64 0.59
N ARG A 57 -0.01 21.89 0.58
CA ARG A 57 0.37 21.09 -0.59
C ARG A 57 -0.73 20.12 -1.00
N LEU A 58 -1.38 19.45 -0.05
CA LEU A 58 -2.46 18.51 -0.35
C LEU A 58 -3.72 19.22 -0.82
N ARG A 59 -4.04 20.42 -0.31
CA ARG A 59 -5.14 21.25 -0.84
C ARG A 59 -4.91 21.64 -2.28
N SER A 60 -3.69 22.05 -2.64
CA SER A 60 -3.35 22.33 -4.04
C SER A 60 -3.45 21.07 -4.90
N GLN A 61 -2.97 19.92 -4.38
CA GLN A 61 -2.99 18.64 -5.10
C GLN A 61 -4.41 18.10 -5.35
N TYR A 62 -5.33 18.29 -4.40
CA TYR A 62 -6.70 17.76 -4.46
C TYR A 62 -7.76 18.86 -4.64
N ALA A 63 -7.40 19.99 -5.23
CA ALA A 63 -8.29 21.14 -5.41
C ALA A 63 -9.57 20.79 -6.19
N GLU A 64 -9.46 19.89 -7.18
CA GLU A 64 -10.61 19.40 -7.97
C GLU A 64 -11.58 18.53 -7.16
N ASP A 65 -11.11 17.90 -6.07
CA ASP A 65 -11.89 17.04 -5.20
C ASP A 65 -12.23 17.73 -3.87
N ALA A 66 -12.15 19.06 -3.78
CA ALA A 66 -12.36 19.83 -2.55
C ALA A 66 -13.75 19.62 -1.89
N SER A 67 -14.77 19.25 -2.67
CA SER A 67 -16.10 18.90 -2.14
C SER A 67 -16.14 17.53 -1.46
N ARG A 68 -15.13 16.69 -1.68
CA ARG A 68 -15.06 15.29 -1.24
C ARG A 68 -13.94 15.05 -0.23
N VAL A 69 -12.97 15.96 -0.15
CA VAL A 69 -11.79 15.83 0.69
C VAL A 69 -11.68 17.01 1.66
N THR A 70 -11.80 16.73 2.95
CA THR A 70 -11.54 17.69 4.02
C THR A 70 -10.09 17.58 4.48
N ILE A 71 -9.32 18.67 4.38
CA ILE A 71 -7.88 18.66 4.69
C ILE A 71 -7.56 19.59 5.86
N ALA A 72 -7.06 18.99 6.94
CA ALA A 72 -6.62 19.69 8.13
C ALA A 72 -5.18 19.30 8.53
N HIS A 73 -4.62 20.07 9.46
CA HIS A 73 -3.38 19.73 10.14
C HIS A 73 -3.61 19.70 11.65
N ASP A 74 -2.78 18.94 12.37
CA ASP A 74 -2.83 18.82 13.82
C ASP A 74 -4.24 18.52 14.36
N SER A 75 -4.97 17.69 13.62
CA SER A 75 -6.41 17.45 13.82
C SER A 75 -6.74 15.96 13.81
N ASN A 76 -5.78 15.12 14.26
CA ASN A 76 -5.93 13.66 14.21
C ASN A 76 -7.16 13.19 14.97
N LEU A 77 -7.36 13.66 16.21
CA LEU A 77 -8.50 13.28 17.04
C LEU A 77 -9.83 13.68 16.40
N ARG A 78 -9.91 14.89 15.83
CA ARG A 78 -11.10 15.36 15.11
C ARG A 78 -11.41 14.45 13.91
N ALA A 79 -10.40 14.16 13.09
CA ALA A 79 -10.55 13.28 11.94
C ALA A 79 -10.99 11.86 12.35
N MET A 80 -10.45 11.33 13.45
CA MET A 80 -10.84 10.04 14.00
C MET A 80 -12.28 10.01 14.49
N ARG A 81 -12.76 11.09 15.13
CA ARG A 81 -14.15 11.21 15.59
C ARG A 81 -15.15 11.29 14.44
N GLU A 82 -14.84 12.08 13.41
CA GLU A 82 -15.74 12.36 12.28
C GLU A 82 -15.83 11.21 11.26
N ALA A 83 -14.83 10.34 11.18
CA ALA A 83 -14.78 9.26 10.20
C ALA A 83 -15.37 7.94 10.69
N ASP A 84 -15.89 7.11 9.78
CA ASP A 84 -16.37 5.76 10.08
C ASP A 84 -15.23 4.73 9.99
N ILE A 85 -14.23 4.98 9.14
CA ILE A 85 -13.05 4.13 8.92
C ILE A 85 -11.79 4.97 9.04
N ILE A 86 -10.76 4.44 9.68
CA ILE A 86 -9.49 5.12 9.93
C ILE A 86 -8.37 4.42 9.16
N MET A 87 -7.62 5.16 8.36
CA MET A 87 -6.41 4.72 7.68
C MET A 87 -5.19 5.30 8.42
N LEU A 88 -4.43 4.46 9.11
CA LEU A 88 -3.16 4.86 9.72
C LEU A 88 -2.06 4.85 8.65
N ALA A 89 -1.81 6.02 8.07
CA ALA A 89 -0.85 6.25 6.98
C ALA A 89 0.33 7.15 7.39
N CYS A 90 0.62 7.21 8.69
CA CYS A 90 1.77 7.89 9.25
C CYS A 90 3.01 6.97 9.25
N LYS A 91 4.17 7.51 9.65
CA LYS A 91 5.36 6.68 9.82
C LYS A 91 5.26 5.90 11.13
N PRO A 92 5.73 4.63 11.18
CA PRO A 92 5.64 3.79 12.39
C PRO A 92 6.17 4.47 13.67
N PHE A 93 7.31 5.16 13.59
CA PHE A 93 7.90 5.86 14.73
C PHE A 93 7.06 7.04 15.28
N LEU A 94 6.06 7.51 14.53
CA LEU A 94 5.11 8.54 14.98
C LEU A 94 3.86 7.94 15.63
N ALA A 95 3.61 6.64 15.46
CA ALA A 95 2.37 5.99 15.87
C ALA A 95 2.11 6.19 17.36
N LYS A 96 3.10 5.90 18.21
CA LYS A 96 2.98 6.07 19.67
C LYS A 96 2.54 7.48 20.06
N GLY A 97 3.18 8.52 19.53
CA GLY A 97 2.85 9.90 19.86
C GLY A 97 1.48 10.36 19.35
N ILE A 98 0.95 9.73 18.30
CA ILE A 98 -0.38 10.02 17.77
C ILE A 98 -1.45 9.25 18.54
N LEU A 99 -1.22 7.95 18.77
CA LEU A 99 -2.21 7.03 19.32
C LEU A 99 -2.35 7.13 20.84
N SER A 100 -1.30 7.60 21.54
CA SER A 100 -1.37 7.81 23.00
C SER A 100 -2.01 9.15 23.38
N ALA A 101 -2.43 9.98 22.42
CA ALA A 101 -3.05 11.26 22.69
C ALA A 101 -4.43 11.07 23.34
N PRO A 102 -4.82 11.89 24.33
CA PRO A 102 -6.09 11.74 25.03
C PRO A 102 -7.30 11.78 24.09
N GLY A 103 -8.24 10.87 24.31
CA GLY A 103 -9.48 10.70 23.56
C GLY A 103 -9.34 9.88 22.26
N VAL A 104 -8.13 9.46 21.88
CA VAL A 104 -7.90 8.69 20.66
C VAL A 104 -8.48 7.29 20.78
N GLY A 105 -8.25 6.58 21.88
CA GLY A 105 -8.79 5.23 22.06
C GLY A 105 -10.32 5.22 22.06
N GLU A 106 -10.94 6.18 22.74
CA GLU A 106 -12.39 6.41 22.66
C GLU A 106 -12.86 6.72 21.22
N ALA A 107 -12.15 7.58 20.49
CA ALA A 107 -12.51 7.94 19.12
C ALA A 107 -12.39 6.77 18.12
N LEU A 108 -11.54 5.77 18.41
CA LEU A 108 -11.37 4.56 17.61
C LEU A 108 -12.30 3.42 18.03
N SER A 109 -12.95 3.53 19.19
CA SER A 109 -13.83 2.49 19.73
C SER A 109 -14.90 2.05 18.73
N GLY A 110 -14.99 0.75 18.46
CA GLY A 110 -15.96 0.16 17.54
C GLY A 110 -15.68 0.40 16.05
N LYS A 111 -14.61 1.14 15.69
CA LYS A 111 -14.29 1.50 14.31
C LYS A 111 -13.32 0.51 13.67
N LEU A 112 -13.37 0.46 12.34
CA LEU A 112 -12.34 -0.20 11.53
C LEU A 112 -11.12 0.71 11.38
N VAL A 113 -9.97 0.21 11.82
CA VAL A 113 -8.67 0.84 11.68
C VAL A 113 -7.82 0.02 10.71
N ILE A 114 -7.61 0.55 9.52
CA ILE A 114 -6.71 -0.02 8.52
C ILE A 114 -5.32 0.57 8.73
N SER A 115 -4.35 -0.26 9.05
CA SER A 115 -2.95 0.16 9.21
C SER A 115 -2.12 -0.20 7.99
N ILE A 116 -1.47 0.81 7.40
CA ILE A 116 -0.48 0.62 6.33
C ILE A 116 0.95 0.86 6.82
N MET A 117 1.15 0.85 8.14
CA MET A 117 2.44 1.04 8.78
C MET A 117 3.26 -0.25 8.69
N ALA A 118 4.42 -0.17 8.04
CA ALA A 118 5.35 -1.29 7.95
C ALA A 118 5.93 -1.62 9.34
N GLY A 119 5.97 -2.92 9.69
CA GLY A 119 6.61 -3.41 10.92
C GLY A 119 5.85 -3.11 12.23
N MET A 120 4.56 -2.79 12.17
CA MET A 120 3.71 -2.71 13.37
C MET A 120 2.59 -3.74 13.29
N THR A 121 2.51 -4.59 14.30
CA THR A 121 1.43 -5.58 14.48
C THR A 121 0.14 -4.90 14.98
N PRO A 122 -1.03 -5.57 14.90
CA PRO A 122 -2.24 -5.04 15.53
C PRO A 122 -2.06 -4.81 17.04
N THR A 123 -1.35 -5.71 17.72
CA THR A 123 -1.03 -5.59 19.15
C THR A 123 -0.20 -4.34 19.44
N ASP A 124 0.86 -4.07 18.66
CA ASP A 124 1.68 -2.86 18.84
C ASP A 124 0.84 -1.57 18.74
N ILE A 125 -0.15 -1.56 17.86
CA ILE A 125 -1.04 -0.42 17.64
C ILE A 125 -2.00 -0.25 18.83
N LEU A 126 -2.61 -1.35 19.30
CA LEU A 126 -3.48 -1.34 20.49
C LEU A 126 -2.71 -0.92 21.75
N ASP A 127 -1.46 -1.35 21.90
CA ASP A 127 -0.62 -1.01 23.03
C ASP A 127 -0.22 0.47 23.07
N CYS A 128 -0.29 1.17 21.94
CA CYS A 128 -0.09 2.62 21.90
C CYS A 128 -1.29 3.42 22.46
N LEU A 129 -2.48 2.82 22.59
CA LEU A 129 -3.67 3.50 23.08
C LEU A 129 -3.62 3.71 24.59
N SER A 130 -3.83 4.96 25.03
CA SER A 130 -3.79 5.35 26.45
C SER A 130 -5.14 5.32 27.15
N ASP A 131 -6.23 5.26 26.39
CA ASP A 131 -7.61 5.22 26.87
C ASP A 131 -8.51 4.35 25.96
N GLY A 132 -9.80 4.29 26.26
CA GLY A 132 -10.80 3.53 25.49
C GLY A 132 -10.77 2.02 25.73
N ASP A 133 -11.79 1.34 25.22
CA ASP A 133 -11.85 -0.11 25.21
C ASP A 133 -11.08 -0.66 23.99
N ARG A 134 -9.87 -1.17 24.24
CA ARG A 134 -8.97 -1.72 23.21
C ARG A 134 -9.61 -2.88 22.44
N GLU A 135 -10.40 -3.71 23.12
CA GLU A 135 -11.06 -4.88 22.51
C GLU A 135 -12.14 -4.47 21.49
N SER A 136 -12.65 -3.24 21.60
CA SER A 136 -13.64 -2.71 20.68
C SER A 136 -13.05 -2.21 19.35
N VAL A 137 -11.73 -2.00 19.28
CA VAL A 137 -11.06 -1.44 18.10
C VAL A 137 -10.72 -2.56 17.11
N LYS A 138 -11.22 -2.46 15.87
CA LYS A 138 -11.04 -3.49 14.85
C LYS A 138 -9.87 -3.11 13.95
N ILE A 139 -8.70 -3.73 14.16
CA ILE A 139 -7.49 -3.41 13.38
C ILE A 139 -7.27 -4.42 12.25
N VAL A 140 -7.01 -3.91 11.05
CA VAL A 140 -6.58 -4.71 9.89
C VAL A 140 -5.28 -4.14 9.34
N ARG A 141 -4.23 -4.96 9.26
CA ARG A 141 -3.00 -4.59 8.54
C ARG A 141 -3.22 -4.78 7.05
N ALA A 142 -2.81 -3.77 6.27
CA ALA A 142 -2.78 -3.84 4.83
C ALA A 142 -1.48 -3.21 4.32
N MET A 143 -0.79 -3.85 3.38
CA MET A 143 0.40 -3.29 2.76
C MET A 143 0.19 -3.14 1.25
N PRO A 144 -0.24 -1.96 0.79
CA PRO A 144 -0.27 -1.62 -0.64
C PRO A 144 1.13 -1.23 -1.12
N ASN A 145 1.24 -0.83 -2.39
CA ASN A 145 2.44 -0.21 -2.92
C ASN A 145 2.15 1.11 -3.65
N VAL A 146 3.21 1.83 -4.02
CA VAL A 146 3.11 3.18 -4.58
C VAL A 146 2.42 3.24 -5.96
N ALA A 147 2.21 2.10 -6.62
CA ALA A 147 1.44 2.01 -7.86
C ALA A 147 -0.09 2.12 -7.63
N ALA A 148 -0.56 2.24 -6.38
CA ALA A 148 -1.96 2.52 -6.03
C ALA A 148 -2.53 3.75 -6.76
N ARG A 149 -1.72 4.79 -6.98
CA ARG A 149 -2.14 5.99 -7.73
C ARG A 149 -2.46 5.70 -9.20
N LEU A 150 -1.92 4.62 -9.74
CA LEU A 150 -2.14 4.14 -11.10
C LEU A 150 -3.15 2.98 -11.14
N ARG A 151 -3.75 2.65 -9.98
CA ARG A 151 -4.65 1.50 -9.79
C ARG A 151 -4.00 0.16 -10.15
N GLN A 152 -2.68 0.08 -9.98
CA GLN A 152 -1.85 -1.09 -10.26
C GLN A 152 -1.15 -1.62 -9.00
N SER A 153 -1.69 -1.31 -7.81
CA SER A 153 -1.16 -1.85 -6.56
C SER A 153 -1.34 -3.37 -6.49
N MET A 154 -0.43 -4.04 -5.81
CA MET A 154 -0.78 -5.25 -5.08
C MET A 154 -0.91 -4.83 -3.62
N THR A 155 -1.96 -5.28 -2.95
CA THR A 155 -2.14 -5.04 -1.52
C THR A 155 -2.25 -6.38 -0.82
N ILE A 156 -1.35 -6.64 0.12
CA ILE A 156 -1.54 -7.76 1.04
C ILE A 156 -2.37 -7.31 2.23
N VAL A 157 -3.25 -8.18 2.73
CA VAL A 157 -4.08 -7.95 3.91
C VAL A 157 -3.84 -9.08 4.88
N GLU A 158 -3.59 -8.74 6.15
CA GLU A 158 -3.36 -9.73 7.20
C GLU A 158 -4.68 -10.39 7.61
N LEU A 159 -4.67 -11.72 7.68
CA LEU A 159 -5.70 -12.51 8.35
C LEU A 159 -5.33 -12.62 9.84
N PRO A 160 -6.23 -12.26 10.76
CA PRO A 160 -5.99 -12.43 12.18
C PRO A 160 -5.82 -13.92 12.53
N GLU A 161 -4.94 -14.22 13.48
CA GLU A 161 -4.63 -15.61 13.87
C GLU A 161 -5.74 -16.27 14.70
N THR A 162 -6.43 -15.49 15.52
CA THR A 162 -7.32 -16.03 16.57
C THR A 162 -8.80 -15.98 16.20
N LYS A 163 -9.24 -14.93 15.52
CA LYS A 163 -10.64 -14.70 15.16
C LYS A 163 -10.76 -14.25 13.70
N PRO A 164 -11.57 -14.92 12.88
CA PRO A 164 -11.85 -14.45 11.52
C PRO A 164 -12.38 -13.01 11.53
N LEU A 165 -11.96 -12.24 10.53
CA LEU A 165 -12.55 -10.92 10.29
C LEU A 165 -14.03 -11.09 9.98
N GLU A 166 -14.84 -10.19 10.53
CA GLU A 166 -16.26 -10.09 10.18
C GLU A 166 -16.40 -9.81 8.67
N GLU A 167 -17.39 -10.43 8.04
CA GLU A 167 -17.59 -10.36 6.59
C GLU A 167 -17.71 -8.91 6.08
N GLU A 168 -18.42 -8.04 6.80
CA GLU A 168 -18.52 -6.61 6.46
C GLU A 168 -17.14 -5.92 6.42
N LEU A 169 -16.23 -6.25 7.34
CA LEU A 169 -14.89 -5.68 7.35
C LEU A 169 -14.06 -6.18 6.18
N VAL A 170 -14.15 -7.47 5.88
CA VAL A 170 -13.47 -8.08 4.72
C VAL A 170 -13.95 -7.40 3.45
N GLU A 171 -15.26 -7.20 3.28
CA GLU A 171 -15.79 -6.51 2.11
C GLU A 171 -15.32 -5.07 1.99
N ILE A 172 -15.31 -4.31 3.11
CA ILE A 172 -14.86 -2.91 3.10
C ILE A 172 -13.37 -2.82 2.75
N VAL A 173 -12.54 -3.62 3.41
CA VAL A 173 -11.08 -3.63 3.17
C VAL A 173 -10.78 -4.07 1.74
N THR A 174 -11.44 -5.13 1.28
CA THR A 174 -11.30 -5.61 -0.11
C THR A 174 -11.67 -4.51 -1.09
N TRP A 175 -12.82 -3.86 -0.92
CA TRP A 175 -13.25 -2.76 -1.79
C TRP A 175 -12.24 -1.61 -1.81
N VAL A 176 -11.75 -1.18 -0.63
CA VAL A 176 -10.76 -0.08 -0.53
C VAL A 176 -9.52 -0.34 -1.37
N PHE A 177 -9.06 -1.59 -1.45
CA PHE A 177 -7.79 -1.92 -2.10
C PHE A 177 -7.93 -2.51 -3.50
N GLU A 178 -9.04 -3.17 -3.84
CA GLU A 178 -9.28 -3.69 -5.20
C GLU A 178 -9.57 -2.58 -6.21
N VAL A 179 -10.17 -1.46 -5.79
CA VAL A 179 -10.37 -0.34 -6.71
C VAL A 179 -9.05 0.34 -7.12
N ILE A 180 -7.99 0.14 -6.34
CA ILE A 180 -6.63 0.65 -6.58
C ILE A 180 -5.61 -0.44 -6.95
N GLY A 181 -6.06 -1.67 -7.21
CA GLY A 181 -5.15 -2.78 -7.50
C GLY A 181 -5.74 -4.16 -7.31
N LYS A 182 -4.90 -5.12 -6.92
CA LYS A 182 -5.32 -6.48 -6.52
C LYS A 182 -5.08 -6.68 -5.03
N VAL A 183 -5.89 -7.52 -4.41
CA VAL A 183 -5.78 -7.86 -2.99
C VAL A 183 -5.38 -9.32 -2.82
N LYS A 184 -4.52 -9.59 -1.84
CA LYS A 184 -4.18 -10.94 -1.40
C LYS A 184 -4.20 -11.02 0.12
N PHE A 185 -4.98 -11.95 0.65
CA PHE A 185 -4.99 -12.24 2.08
C PHE A 185 -3.85 -13.20 2.43
N LEU A 186 -3.10 -12.87 3.48
CA LEU A 186 -1.99 -13.67 4.00
C LEU A 186 -2.16 -13.89 5.50
N SER A 187 -1.65 -15.01 6.00
CA SER A 187 -1.50 -15.22 7.45
C SER A 187 -0.45 -14.25 8.03
N ALA A 188 -0.54 -13.99 9.34
CA ALA A 188 0.32 -13.04 10.03
C ALA A 188 1.82 -13.36 9.88
N ASP A 189 2.20 -14.64 9.93
CA ASP A 189 3.58 -15.12 9.73
C ASP A 189 4.15 -14.82 8.33
N LEU A 190 3.28 -14.65 7.33
CA LEU A 190 3.66 -14.32 5.96
C LEU A 190 3.54 -12.83 5.63
N PHE A 191 2.97 -12.02 6.53
CA PHE A 191 2.67 -10.62 6.21
C PHE A 191 3.93 -9.78 6.00
N ASP A 192 4.98 -9.99 6.80
CA ASP A 192 6.20 -9.19 6.71
C ASP A 192 7.06 -9.54 5.49
N VAL A 193 7.14 -10.82 5.10
CA VAL A 193 7.75 -11.20 3.81
C VAL A 193 6.94 -10.69 2.62
N GLY A 194 5.61 -10.72 2.72
CA GLY A 194 4.74 -10.12 1.71
C GLY A 194 4.92 -8.60 1.63
N THR A 195 5.11 -7.91 2.76
CA THR A 195 5.41 -6.47 2.83
C THR A 195 6.72 -6.15 2.13
N MET A 196 7.76 -6.97 2.36
CA MET A 196 9.04 -6.83 1.68
C MET A 196 8.89 -7.00 0.17
N LEU A 197 8.16 -8.01 -0.28
CA LEU A 197 7.93 -8.26 -1.70
C LEU A 197 7.09 -7.15 -2.38
N VAL A 198 5.97 -6.76 -1.78
CA VAL A 198 4.99 -5.84 -2.38
C VAL A 198 5.40 -4.39 -2.22
N GLY A 199 5.77 -3.98 -1.01
CA GLY A 199 6.10 -2.61 -0.68
C GLY A 199 7.51 -2.23 -1.11
N ALA A 200 8.51 -2.95 -0.58
CA ALA A 200 9.92 -2.62 -0.82
C ALA A 200 10.47 -3.20 -2.13
N GLY A 201 9.85 -4.26 -2.68
CA GLY A 201 10.31 -4.94 -3.89
C GLY A 201 10.44 -4.03 -5.11
N ILE A 202 9.57 -3.01 -5.26
CA ILE A 202 9.72 -2.00 -6.32
C ILE A 202 11.07 -1.30 -6.22
N GLY A 203 11.49 -0.90 -5.02
CA GLY A 203 12.78 -0.25 -4.78
C GLY A 203 13.97 -1.20 -4.99
N VAL A 204 13.84 -2.48 -4.63
CA VAL A 204 14.88 -3.48 -4.93
C VAL A 204 15.05 -3.64 -6.45
N MET A 205 13.95 -3.62 -7.20
CA MET A 205 13.95 -3.77 -8.65
C MET A 205 14.42 -2.53 -9.42
N THR A 206 14.55 -1.35 -8.79
CA THR A 206 15.13 -0.20 -9.47
C THR A 206 16.63 -0.39 -9.73
N VAL A 207 17.34 -1.11 -8.86
CA VAL A 207 18.79 -1.36 -8.99
C VAL A 207 19.15 -2.08 -10.30
N PRO A 208 18.60 -3.28 -10.59
CA PRO A 208 18.88 -3.95 -11.87
C PRO A 208 18.34 -3.14 -13.06
N LEU A 209 17.23 -2.42 -12.90
CA LEU A 209 16.71 -1.57 -13.98
C LEU A 209 17.68 -0.44 -14.33
N GLU A 210 18.25 0.26 -13.35
CA GLU A 210 19.27 1.28 -13.63
C GLU A 210 20.51 0.68 -14.30
N GLY A 211 20.96 -0.49 -13.86
CA GLY A 211 22.08 -1.20 -14.51
C GLY A 211 21.79 -1.55 -15.97
N LEU A 212 20.56 -1.97 -16.30
CA LEU A 212 20.14 -2.20 -17.69
C LEU A 212 20.20 -0.91 -18.52
N LEU A 213 19.71 0.20 -17.97
CA LEU A 213 19.72 1.50 -18.64
C LEU A 213 21.13 2.01 -18.87
N ASP A 214 22.03 1.85 -17.90
CA ASP A 214 23.43 2.24 -18.04
C ASP A 214 24.12 1.40 -19.13
N GLY A 215 23.84 0.09 -19.19
CA GLY A 215 24.30 -0.78 -20.28
C GLY A 215 23.80 -0.31 -21.65
N CYS A 216 22.53 0.08 -21.77
CA CYS A 216 21.98 0.64 -23.01
C CYS A 216 22.69 1.95 -23.42
N VAL A 217 23.03 2.80 -22.47
CA VAL A 217 23.76 4.06 -22.73
C VAL A 217 25.18 3.78 -23.22
N VAL A 218 25.87 2.79 -22.66
CA VAL A 218 27.19 2.35 -23.13
C VAL A 218 27.12 1.89 -24.59
N GLU A 219 26.06 1.18 -24.97
CA GLU A 219 25.83 0.70 -26.34
C GLU A 219 25.24 1.78 -27.28
N GLY A 220 25.04 3.01 -26.80
CA GLY A 220 24.69 4.17 -27.62
C GLY A 220 23.21 4.56 -27.65
N LEU A 221 22.34 3.93 -26.85
CA LEU A 221 20.94 4.38 -26.70
C LEU A 221 20.86 5.60 -25.76
N ARG A 222 19.96 6.54 -26.07
CA ARG A 222 19.66 7.62 -25.11
C ARG A 222 18.92 7.03 -23.92
N ARG A 223 19.24 7.49 -22.72
CA ARG A 223 18.64 6.96 -21.48
C ARG A 223 17.12 7.06 -21.45
N ALA A 224 16.53 8.13 -22.01
CA ALA A 224 15.08 8.29 -22.09
C ALA A 224 14.41 7.23 -22.98
N GLU A 225 14.99 6.95 -24.15
CA GLU A 225 14.52 5.92 -25.08
C GLU A 225 14.66 4.52 -24.45
N ALA A 226 15.79 4.25 -23.80
CA ALA A 226 16.01 2.99 -23.08
C ALA A 226 15.00 2.78 -21.94
N LEU A 227 14.65 3.84 -21.20
CA LEU A 227 13.68 3.78 -20.11
C LEU A 227 12.27 3.46 -20.63
N GLU A 228 11.85 4.08 -21.74
CA GLU A 228 10.57 3.79 -22.38
C GLU A 228 10.49 2.31 -22.81
N MET A 229 11.52 1.82 -23.51
CA MET A 229 11.60 0.43 -23.96
C MET A 229 11.62 -0.56 -22.78
N ALA A 230 12.39 -0.27 -21.73
CA ALA A 230 12.48 -1.11 -20.54
C ALA A 230 11.16 -1.17 -19.77
N ALA A 231 10.43 -0.05 -19.68
CA ALA A 231 9.11 -0.02 -19.05
C ALA A 231 8.10 -0.93 -19.79
N GLN A 232 8.09 -0.88 -21.14
CA GLN A 232 7.23 -1.76 -21.94
C GLN A 232 7.64 -3.24 -21.81
N MET A 233 8.95 -3.53 -21.80
CA MET A 233 9.48 -4.87 -21.58
C MET A 233 9.02 -5.44 -20.23
N LEU A 234 9.12 -4.66 -19.15
CA LEU A 234 8.67 -5.08 -17.80
C LEU A 234 7.15 -5.31 -17.74
N SER A 235 6.37 -4.45 -18.42
CA SER A 235 4.92 -4.63 -18.55
C SER A 235 4.56 -5.96 -19.24
N GLY A 236 5.23 -6.26 -20.36
CA GLY A 236 5.08 -7.53 -21.08
C GLY A 236 5.48 -8.74 -20.25
N MET A 237 6.60 -8.66 -19.53
CA MET A 237 7.03 -9.73 -18.61
C MET A 237 5.97 -9.97 -17.52
N ALA A 238 5.43 -8.91 -16.92
CA ALA A 238 4.38 -9.02 -15.93
C ALA A 238 3.10 -9.65 -16.50
N ALA A 239 2.74 -9.38 -17.76
CA ALA A 239 1.60 -10.00 -18.43
C ALA A 239 1.80 -11.52 -18.63
N LEU A 240 2.96 -11.94 -19.13
CA LEU A 240 3.30 -13.35 -19.32
C LEU A 240 3.26 -14.15 -18.01
N LEU A 241 3.77 -13.57 -16.92
CA LEU A 241 3.70 -14.19 -15.60
C LEU A 241 2.25 -14.34 -15.10
N LYS A 242 1.39 -13.35 -15.36
CA LYS A 242 -0.03 -13.40 -14.99
C LYS A 242 -0.83 -14.46 -15.75
N GLU A 243 -0.40 -14.80 -16.97
CA GLU A 243 -0.97 -15.91 -17.75
C GLU A 243 -0.50 -17.30 -17.25
N GLY A 244 0.46 -17.35 -16.32
CA GLY A 244 0.95 -18.59 -15.72
C GLY A 244 2.27 -19.09 -16.29
N SER A 245 2.96 -18.28 -17.11
CA SER A 245 4.27 -18.66 -17.63
C SER A 245 5.31 -18.77 -16.51
N HIS A 246 5.96 -19.94 -16.39
CA HIS A 246 7.01 -20.14 -15.40
C HIS A 246 8.32 -19.41 -15.82
N PRO A 247 9.00 -18.66 -14.93
CA PRO A 247 10.19 -17.88 -15.30
C PRO A 247 11.33 -18.69 -15.93
N ALA A 248 11.51 -19.96 -15.52
CA ALA A 248 12.51 -20.83 -16.14
C ALA A 248 12.15 -21.23 -17.58
N VAL A 249 10.87 -21.47 -17.85
CA VAL A 249 10.38 -21.80 -19.19
C VAL A 249 10.46 -20.59 -20.09
N LEU A 250 10.10 -19.40 -19.58
CA LEU A 250 10.27 -18.14 -20.33
C LEU A 250 11.72 -17.95 -20.76
N ARG A 251 12.69 -18.07 -19.85
CA ARG A 251 14.11 -17.93 -20.18
C ARG A 251 14.57 -18.94 -21.23
N GLU A 252 14.17 -20.20 -21.12
CA GLU A 252 14.51 -21.25 -22.10
C GLU A 252 13.96 -20.91 -23.48
N ASN A 253 12.67 -20.56 -23.56
CA ASN A 253 11.98 -20.30 -24.83
C ASN A 253 12.54 -19.10 -25.61
N ILE A 254 13.12 -18.11 -24.92
CA ILE A 254 13.71 -16.91 -25.55
C ILE A 254 15.23 -17.02 -25.77
N SER A 255 15.86 -18.12 -25.35
CA SER A 255 17.31 -18.32 -25.42
C SER A 255 17.69 -19.22 -26.59
N SER A 256 18.01 -18.61 -27.73
CA SER A 256 18.50 -19.36 -28.89
C SER A 256 19.96 -19.83 -28.71
N PRO A 257 20.38 -20.95 -29.31
CA PRO A 257 21.77 -21.38 -29.33
C PRO A 257 22.70 -20.27 -29.84
N ARG A 258 23.75 -19.95 -29.06
CA ARG A 258 24.70 -18.85 -29.34
C ARG A 258 24.08 -17.45 -29.38
N GLY A 259 22.82 -17.28 -28.98
CA GLY A 259 22.12 -15.99 -29.00
C GLY A 259 22.59 -15.01 -27.92
N CYS A 260 22.28 -13.73 -28.10
CA CYS A 260 22.61 -12.68 -27.13
C CYS A 260 21.92 -12.91 -25.78
N THR A 261 20.68 -13.42 -25.76
CA THR A 261 19.93 -13.68 -24.52
C THR A 261 20.67 -14.62 -23.58
N ILE A 262 21.14 -15.77 -24.08
CA ILE A 262 21.84 -16.75 -23.23
C ILE A 262 23.20 -16.22 -22.76
N GLN A 263 23.90 -15.43 -23.57
CA GLN A 263 25.14 -14.77 -23.15
C GLN A 263 24.89 -13.76 -22.02
N GLY A 264 23.83 -12.95 -22.14
CA GLY A 264 23.42 -12.01 -21.10
C GLY A 264 23.03 -12.72 -19.79
N VAL A 265 22.21 -13.77 -19.89
CA VAL A 265 21.81 -14.60 -18.73
C VAL A 265 23.05 -15.19 -18.03
N MET A 266 24.01 -15.74 -18.78
CA MET A 266 25.23 -16.31 -18.19
C MET A 266 26.06 -15.27 -17.43
N THR A 267 26.11 -14.01 -17.90
CA THR A 267 26.79 -12.92 -17.19
C THR A 267 26.11 -12.62 -15.85
N VAL A 268 24.78 -12.54 -15.83
CA VAL A 268 24.00 -12.28 -14.62
C VAL A 268 24.09 -13.45 -13.62
N GLU A 269 24.06 -14.69 -14.10
CA GLU A 269 24.19 -15.88 -13.25
C GLU A 269 25.60 -15.98 -12.63
N ARG A 270 26.66 -15.65 -13.38
CA ARG A 270 28.05 -15.59 -12.85
C ARG A 270 28.21 -14.57 -11.73
N ALA A 271 27.43 -13.50 -11.76
CA ALA A 271 27.41 -12.49 -10.70
C ALA A 271 26.59 -12.91 -9.47
N GLY A 272 25.98 -14.10 -9.47
CA GLY A 272 25.22 -14.62 -8.33
C GLY A 272 23.90 -13.90 -8.09
N ALA A 273 23.30 -13.27 -9.11
CA ALA A 273 22.16 -12.37 -8.96
C ALA A 273 20.98 -12.99 -8.18
N ARG A 274 20.68 -14.28 -8.40
CA ARG A 274 19.59 -14.97 -7.66
C ARG A 274 19.82 -14.97 -6.15
N ALA A 275 21.04 -15.26 -5.71
CA ALA A 275 21.40 -15.24 -4.30
C ALA A 275 21.29 -13.82 -3.75
N THR A 276 21.81 -12.83 -4.48
CA THR A 276 21.73 -11.41 -4.09
C THR A 276 20.30 -10.93 -3.87
N PHE A 277 19.38 -11.23 -4.80
CA PHE A 277 17.98 -10.83 -4.65
C PHE A 277 17.26 -11.63 -3.55
N ALA A 278 17.57 -12.91 -3.38
CA ALA A 278 17.03 -13.72 -2.28
C ALA A 278 17.47 -13.15 -0.92
N ASP A 279 18.77 -12.86 -0.76
CA ASP A 279 19.33 -12.28 0.45
C ASP A 279 18.76 -10.88 0.72
N ALA A 280 18.52 -10.07 -0.31
CA ALA A 280 17.87 -8.77 -0.16
C ALA A 280 16.46 -8.90 0.44
N VAL A 281 15.67 -9.89 0.00
CA VAL A 281 14.35 -10.16 0.57
C VAL A 281 14.48 -10.69 2.00
N ILE A 282 15.32 -11.70 2.24
CA ILE A 282 15.50 -12.32 3.56
C ILE A 282 15.96 -11.29 4.60
N ASN A 283 17.02 -10.54 4.29
CA ASN A 283 17.58 -9.55 5.21
C ASN A 283 16.66 -8.34 5.39
N GLY A 284 15.97 -7.92 4.32
CA GLY A 284 14.96 -6.87 4.40
C GLY A 284 13.79 -7.26 5.30
N THR A 285 13.30 -8.50 5.18
CA THR A 285 12.25 -9.03 6.06
C THR A 285 12.72 -9.12 7.52
N ARG A 286 13.93 -9.63 7.79
CA ARG A 286 14.51 -9.63 9.15
C ARG A 286 14.58 -8.23 9.75
N HIS A 287 15.07 -7.27 8.98
CA HIS A 287 15.13 -5.87 9.42
C HIS A 287 13.74 -5.30 9.73
N LEU A 288 12.72 -5.64 8.94
CA LEU A 288 11.34 -5.24 9.17
C LEU A 288 10.77 -5.80 10.47
N MET A 289 11.10 -7.05 10.80
CA MET A 289 10.68 -7.73 12.04
C MET A 289 11.45 -7.24 13.27
N GLY A 290 12.49 -6.41 13.09
CA GLY A 290 13.31 -5.89 14.19
C GLY A 290 14.44 -6.81 14.63
N ASP A 291 14.68 -7.92 13.92
CA ASP A 291 15.85 -8.78 14.10
C ASP A 291 17.09 -8.01 13.63
N ARG A 292 17.86 -7.46 14.59
CA ARG A 292 19.10 -6.71 14.34
C ARG A 292 20.32 -7.52 14.75
#